data_AF-A0A7E4VPS6-F1
#
_entry.id   AF-A0A7E4VPS6-F1
#
_cell.length_a   1.000
_cell.length_b   1.000
_cell.length_c   1.000
_cell.angle_alpha   90.00
_cell.angle_beta   90.00
_cell.angle_gamma   90.00
#
_symmetry.space_group_name_H-M   'P 1'
#
loop_
_entity.id
_entity.type
_entity.pdbx_description
1 polymer ?
#
loop_
_entity_poly.entity_id
_entity_poly.type
_entity_poly.pdbx_seq_one_letter_code
_entity_poly.pdbx_strand_id
1 'polypeptide(L)'
;MIALPPPYADIYAIVVLLCVIPTYCLYGIIAYLVFLSPHRRYYQGPFYKMFVVATGIAFILTVGIYFQGHVLGAPIFLPFVESLPHTGFLPTFFLCFLYYGIYAGQLINCALSFNRFSIIILKQSYHIFWNKYFRYLIFGILTTPILLVWQFIISNVRIYIFDDNNESMGYHLMDFDPPKWANKGKVMIGIYAVTAILSIIMNSVTLVFLVKNSNITKNKSSDKNDDSSPNNIRFFICIMMSFVAESMTAVIQGLMNVIRYGTCTNPYLYTLQVLVSEFATLGPPWYLFLMSDELRRDMMGTIRGQAISKVNVTQSRMFTVVSERQRSTL
;
A
#
# COMPACT_ATOMS: atom_id res chain seq x y z
N MET A 1 -2.45 -3.03 30.66
CA MET A 1 -2.10 -2.60 29.29
C MET A 1 -1.99 -1.09 29.32
N ILE A 2 -0.79 -0.51 29.36
CA ILE A 2 -0.65 0.95 29.52
C ILE A 2 -0.93 1.62 28.18
N ALA A 3 -2.12 2.21 28.11
CA ALA A 3 -2.49 3.31 27.25
C ALA A 3 -1.36 4.33 27.09
N LEU A 4 -1.20 4.93 25.91
CA LEU A 4 -0.65 6.29 25.89
C LEU A 4 -1.56 7.13 26.80
N PRO A 5 -1.04 7.79 27.86
CA PRO A 5 -1.87 8.55 28.79
C PRO A 5 -2.79 9.50 28.02
N PRO A 6 -4.00 9.81 28.51
CA PRO A 6 -5.04 10.54 27.79
C PRO A 6 -4.61 11.80 27.01
N PRO A 7 -3.61 12.62 27.38
CA PRO A 7 -3.17 13.68 26.48
C PRO A 7 -2.46 13.17 25.20
N TYR A 8 -1.74 12.06 25.28
CA TYR A 8 -0.94 11.55 24.16
C TYR A 8 -1.75 10.75 23.15
N ALA A 9 -2.78 10.03 23.58
CA ALA A 9 -3.66 9.30 22.67
C ALA A 9 -4.47 10.25 21.77
N ASP A 10 -4.98 11.35 22.35
CA ASP A 10 -5.75 12.35 21.63
C ASP A 10 -4.87 13.18 20.68
N ILE A 11 -3.70 13.62 21.15
CA ILE A 11 -2.71 14.31 20.28
C ILE A 11 -2.28 13.40 19.14
N TYR A 12 -2.06 12.11 19.41
CA TYR A 12 -1.68 11.15 18.39
C TYR A 12 -2.77 10.97 17.33
N ALA A 13 -4.04 10.81 17.73
CA ALA A 13 -5.16 10.72 16.80
C ALA A 13 -5.30 11.98 15.93
N ILE A 14 -5.09 13.18 16.49
CA ILE A 14 -5.11 14.45 15.76
C ILE A 14 -3.94 14.53 14.77
N VAL A 15 -2.72 14.18 15.19
CA VAL A 15 -1.53 14.17 14.32
C VAL A 15 -1.74 13.20 13.16
N VAL A 16 -2.30 12.01 13.43
CA VAL A 16 -2.61 11.05 12.38
C VAL A 16 -3.67 11.61 11.43
N LEU A 17 -4.74 12.23 11.92
CA LEU A 17 -5.74 12.89 11.07
C LEU A 17 -5.10 13.93 10.14
N LEU A 18 -4.19 14.75 10.67
CA LEU A 18 -3.46 15.77 9.92
C LEU A 18 -2.52 15.18 8.87
N CYS A 19 -1.97 13.97 9.08
CA CYS A 19 -1.16 13.26 8.09
C CYS A 19 -2.01 12.53 7.03
N VAL A 20 -3.17 12.02 7.44
CA VAL A 20 -4.09 11.24 6.61
C VAL A 20 -4.82 12.13 5.59
N ILE A 21 -5.31 13.31 6.00
CA ILE A 21 -6.08 14.21 5.13
C ILE A 21 -5.30 14.61 3.85
N PRO A 22 -4.06 15.13 3.93
CA PRO A 22 -3.29 15.49 2.75
C PRO A 22 -3.05 14.29 1.83
N THR A 23 -2.84 13.12 2.41
CA THR A 23 -2.62 11.89 1.65
C THR A 23 -3.87 11.46 0.89
N TYR A 24 -5.06 11.58 1.49
CA TYR A 24 -6.33 11.36 0.80
C TYR A 24 -6.57 12.34 -0.34
N CYS A 25 -6.23 13.62 -0.15
CA CYS A 25 -6.27 14.60 -1.22
C CYS A 25 -5.37 14.18 -2.39
N LEU A 26 -4.15 13.71 -2.11
CA LEU A 26 -3.23 13.21 -3.15
C LEU A 26 -3.80 11.99 -3.87
N TYR A 27 -4.39 11.04 -3.16
CA TYR A 27 -5.05 9.89 -3.79
C TYR A 27 -6.17 10.31 -4.75
N GLY A 28 -7.02 11.25 -4.33
CA GLY A 28 -8.09 11.80 -5.17
C GLY A 28 -7.55 12.49 -6.42
N ILE A 29 -6.50 13.31 -6.27
CA ILE A 29 -5.85 14.00 -7.40
C ILE A 29 -5.22 12.99 -8.36
N ILE A 30 -4.51 11.98 -7.87
CA ILE A 30 -3.90 10.94 -8.72
C ILE A 30 -4.98 10.18 -9.49
N ALA A 31 -6.06 9.77 -8.83
CA ALA A 31 -7.18 9.09 -9.49
C ALA A 31 -7.82 9.99 -10.57
N TYR A 32 -8.03 11.27 -10.27
CA TYR A 32 -8.52 12.25 -11.25
C TYR A 32 -7.58 12.36 -12.46
N LEU A 33 -6.27 12.49 -12.24
CA LEU A 33 -5.29 12.59 -13.33
C LEU A 33 -5.25 11.36 -14.23
N VAL A 34 -5.39 10.16 -13.65
CA VAL A 34 -5.32 8.92 -14.42
C VAL A 34 -6.60 8.66 -15.22
N PHE A 35 -7.78 8.95 -14.66
CA PHE A 35 -9.06 8.59 -15.28
C PHE A 35 -9.80 9.72 -15.98
N LEU A 36 -9.82 10.90 -15.35
CA LEU A 36 -10.74 11.98 -15.71
C LEU A 36 -10.04 13.14 -16.41
N SER A 37 -8.73 13.31 -16.18
CA SER A 37 -7.97 14.38 -16.81
C SER A 37 -7.88 14.22 -18.33
N PRO A 38 -7.83 15.33 -19.08
CA PRO A 38 -7.48 15.33 -20.51
C PRO A 38 -6.16 14.58 -20.80
N HIS A 39 -5.29 14.46 -19.81
CA HIS A 39 -4.00 13.80 -19.82
C HIS A 39 -4.08 12.27 -19.67
N ARG A 40 -5.29 11.69 -19.58
CA ARG A 40 -5.49 10.23 -19.45
C ARG A 40 -4.74 9.39 -20.48
N ARG A 41 -4.47 9.94 -21.68
CA ARG A 41 -3.71 9.24 -22.74
C ARG A 41 -2.26 8.96 -22.33
N TYR A 42 -1.67 9.79 -21.46
CA TYR A 42 -0.30 9.63 -20.97
C TYR A 42 -0.19 8.55 -19.89
N TYR A 43 -1.28 8.31 -19.14
CA TYR A 43 -1.32 7.38 -18.02
C TYR A 43 -1.97 6.02 -18.34
N GLN A 44 -2.05 5.63 -19.62
CA GLN A 44 -2.67 4.34 -20.00
C GLN A 44 -1.78 3.11 -19.80
N GLY A 45 -0.52 3.31 -19.38
CA GLY A 45 0.42 2.23 -19.12
C GLY A 45 -0.07 1.25 -18.03
N PRO A 46 0.28 -0.05 -18.13
CA PRO A 46 -0.06 -1.04 -17.10
C PRO A 46 0.35 -0.61 -15.69
N PHE A 47 1.52 0.02 -15.56
CA PHE A 47 2.03 0.55 -14.29
C PHE A 47 1.04 1.51 -13.62
N TYR A 48 0.62 2.57 -14.32
CA TYR A 48 -0.28 3.58 -13.77
C TYR A 48 -1.66 3.01 -13.42
N LYS A 49 -2.18 2.09 -14.25
CA LYS A 49 -3.44 1.40 -13.95
C LYS A 49 -3.34 0.53 -12.70
N MET A 50 -2.25 -0.23 -12.53
CA MET A 50 -2.00 -0.97 -11.27
C MET A 50 -1.82 -0.04 -10.09
N PHE A 51 -1.14 1.08 -10.28
CA PHE A 51 -0.92 2.05 -9.21
C PHE A 51 -2.22 2.67 -8.70
N VAL A 52 -3.17 2.97 -9.59
CA VAL A 52 -4.51 3.39 -9.18
C VAL A 52 -5.20 2.30 -8.37
N VAL A 53 -5.15 1.05 -8.81
CA VAL A 53 -5.75 -0.05 -8.07
C VAL A 53 -5.11 -0.15 -6.68
N ALA A 54 -3.78 -0.03 -6.60
CA ALA A 54 -3.04 0.03 -5.33
C ALA A 54 -3.48 1.21 -4.46
N THR A 55 -3.69 2.38 -5.06
CA THR A 55 -4.23 3.58 -4.40
C THR A 55 -5.61 3.34 -3.81
N GLY A 56 -6.53 2.72 -4.55
CA GLY A 56 -7.87 2.40 -4.06
C GLY A 56 -7.84 1.38 -2.92
N ILE A 57 -6.96 0.38 -3.03
CA ILE A 57 -6.74 -0.61 -1.96
C ILE A 57 -6.14 0.04 -0.72
N ALA A 58 -5.15 0.92 -0.90
CA ALA A 58 -4.52 1.63 0.20
C ALA A 58 -5.52 2.55 0.91
N PHE A 59 -6.41 3.23 0.18
CA PHE A 59 -7.51 4.00 0.75
C PHE A 59 -8.42 3.13 1.64
N ILE A 60 -8.86 1.97 1.12
CA ILE A 60 -9.65 0.99 1.87
C ILE A 60 -8.93 0.58 3.16
N LEU A 61 -7.64 0.29 3.05
CA LEU A 61 -6.81 -0.14 4.17
C LEU A 61 -6.62 0.98 5.20
N THR A 62 -6.38 2.23 4.79
CA THR A 62 -6.23 3.37 5.70
C THR A 62 -7.54 3.65 6.46
N VAL A 63 -8.70 3.55 5.81
CA VAL A 63 -10.00 3.67 6.50
C VAL A 63 -10.16 2.57 7.56
N GLY A 64 -9.80 1.33 7.22
CA GLY A 64 -9.82 0.21 8.17
C GLY A 64 -8.87 0.40 9.34
N ILE A 65 -7.62 0.79 9.09
CA ILE A 65 -6.60 1.05 10.12
C ILE A 65 -7.03 2.22 10.99
N TYR A 66 -7.58 3.28 10.40
CA TYR A 66 -8.06 4.43 11.16
C TYR A 66 -9.18 4.03 12.13
N PHE A 67 -10.16 3.27 11.62
CA PHE A 67 -11.26 2.80 12.44
C PHE A 67 -10.78 1.87 13.57
N GLN A 68 -9.96 0.87 13.27
CA GLN A 68 -9.49 -0.08 14.28
C GLN A 68 -8.46 0.53 15.26
N GLY A 69 -7.55 1.36 14.76
CA GLY A 69 -6.43 1.91 15.53
C GLY A 69 -6.82 3.13 16.37
N HIS A 70 -7.71 3.97 15.85
CA HIS A 70 -8.02 5.27 16.47
C HIS A 70 -9.46 5.38 16.93
N VAL A 71 -10.45 4.97 16.13
CA VAL A 71 -11.86 5.08 16.54
C VAL A 71 -12.15 4.13 17.70
N LEU A 72 -11.68 2.88 17.62
CA LEU A 72 -11.85 1.91 18.72
C LEU A 72 -10.85 2.11 19.87
N GLY A 73 -9.73 2.80 19.62
CA GLY A 73 -8.63 2.94 20.57
C GLY A 73 -8.56 4.26 21.33
N ALA A 74 -9.14 5.35 20.81
CA ALA A 74 -9.00 6.67 21.41
C ALA A 74 -10.16 6.98 22.39
N PRO A 75 -9.86 7.51 23.59
CA PRO A 75 -10.88 7.84 24.59
C PRO A 75 -11.96 8.81 24.09
N ILE A 76 -11.59 9.74 23.19
CA ILE A 76 -12.53 10.72 22.61
C ILE A 76 -13.70 10.07 21.85
N PHE A 77 -13.52 8.85 21.34
CA PHE A 77 -14.56 8.12 20.61
C PHE A 77 -15.30 7.10 21.47
N LEU A 78 -14.97 6.96 22.76
CA LEU A 78 -15.56 5.96 23.66
C LEU A 78 -17.10 5.97 23.67
N PRO A 79 -17.80 7.13 23.79
CA PRO A 79 -19.27 7.15 23.80
C PRO A 79 -19.87 6.64 22.48
N PHE A 80 -19.17 6.87 21.36
CA PHE A 80 -19.60 6.33 20.07
C PHE A 80 -19.38 4.82 20.00
N VAL A 81 -18.22 4.32 20.45
CA VAL A 81 -17.88 2.89 20.40
C VAL A 81 -18.81 2.06 21.30
N GLU A 82 -19.14 2.55 22.50
CA GLU A 82 -20.10 1.91 23.40
C GLU A 82 -21.52 1.85 22.82
N SER A 83 -21.87 2.78 21.93
CA SER A 83 -23.15 2.75 21.22
C SER A 83 -23.21 1.73 20.07
N LEU A 84 -22.05 1.18 19.66
CA LEU A 84 -21.98 0.22 18.56
C LEU A 84 -22.34 -1.20 19.02
N PRO A 85 -22.97 -2.01 18.14
CA PRO A 85 -23.19 -3.42 18.44
C PRO A 85 -21.85 -4.16 18.57
N HIS A 86 -21.58 -4.70 19.76
CA HIS A 86 -20.34 -5.42 20.05
C HIS A 86 -20.18 -6.74 19.28
N THR A 87 -21.25 -7.29 18.71
CA THR A 87 -21.22 -8.53 17.90
C THR A 87 -22.13 -8.42 16.69
N GLY A 88 -21.95 -9.31 15.71
CA GLY A 88 -22.83 -9.41 14.53
C GLY A 88 -22.24 -8.76 13.27
N PHE A 89 -23.11 -8.22 12.42
CA PHE A 89 -22.74 -7.79 11.06
C PHE A 89 -21.68 -6.68 11.05
N LEU A 90 -21.86 -5.63 11.87
CA LEU A 90 -21.01 -4.45 11.83
C LEU A 90 -19.52 -4.74 12.13
N PRO A 91 -19.15 -5.38 13.27
CA PRO A 91 -17.76 -5.70 13.54
C PRO A 91 -17.18 -6.69 12.52
N THR A 92 -18.01 -7.63 12.05
CA THR A 92 -17.61 -8.59 11.00
C THR A 92 -17.29 -7.88 9.69
N PHE A 93 -18.13 -6.93 9.27
CA PHE A 93 -17.94 -6.16 8.05
C PHE A 93 -16.64 -5.34 8.10
N PHE A 94 -16.40 -4.60 9.18
CA PHE A 94 -15.18 -3.81 9.32
C PHE A 94 -13.92 -4.67 9.34
N LEU A 95 -13.94 -5.81 10.05
CA LEU A 95 -12.80 -6.71 10.09
C LEU A 95 -12.53 -7.36 8.72
N CYS A 96 -13.58 -7.81 8.02
CA CYS A 96 -13.48 -8.29 6.64
C CYS A 96 -12.86 -7.24 5.72
N PHE A 97 -13.31 -5.99 5.83
CA PHE A 97 -12.88 -4.90 4.98
C PHE A 97 -11.41 -4.54 5.21
N LEU A 98 -10.99 -4.49 6.48
CA LEU A 98 -9.59 -4.26 6.85
C LEU A 98 -8.68 -5.36 6.30
N TYR A 99 -8.98 -6.62 6.59
CA TYR A 99 -8.14 -7.74 6.15
C TYR A 99 -8.17 -7.94 4.64
N TYR A 100 -9.29 -7.60 3.98
CA TYR A 100 -9.34 -7.51 2.52
C TYR A 100 -8.30 -6.51 2.00
N GLY A 101 -8.29 -5.30 2.56
CA GLY A 101 -7.31 -4.26 2.20
C GLY A 101 -5.88 -4.71 2.42
N ILE A 102 -5.61 -5.39 3.55
CA ILE A 102 -4.30 -5.97 3.86
C ILE A 102 -3.86 -6.96 2.77
N TYR A 103 -4.67 -7.98 2.49
CA TYR A 103 -4.31 -9.02 1.52
C TYR A 103 -4.21 -8.48 0.09
N ALA A 104 -5.17 -7.63 -0.31
CA ALA A 104 -5.15 -6.98 -1.62
C ALA A 104 -3.91 -6.11 -1.78
N GLY A 105 -3.50 -5.38 -0.73
CA GLY A 105 -2.31 -4.54 -0.69
C GLY A 105 -1.03 -5.33 -0.97
N GLN A 106 -0.88 -6.47 -0.29
CA GLN A 106 0.28 -7.34 -0.52
C GLN A 106 0.36 -7.88 -1.94
N LEU A 107 -0.79 -8.31 -2.49
CA LEU A 107 -0.85 -8.86 -3.84
C LEU A 107 -0.56 -7.79 -4.91
N ILE A 108 -1.12 -6.58 -4.76
CA ILE A 108 -0.89 -5.50 -5.72
C ILE A 108 0.56 -4.98 -5.68
N ASN A 109 1.19 -4.93 -4.50
CA ASN A 109 2.60 -4.54 -4.41
C ASN A 109 3.54 -5.58 -5.01
N CYS A 110 3.25 -6.87 -4.81
CA CYS A 110 3.96 -7.93 -5.51
C CYS A 110 3.82 -7.80 -7.03
N ALA A 111 2.62 -7.49 -7.53
CA ALA A 111 2.38 -7.24 -8.94
C ALA A 111 3.10 -6.00 -9.48
N LEU A 112 3.19 -4.92 -8.70
CA LEU A 112 3.96 -3.72 -9.05
C LEU A 112 5.46 -4.04 -9.15
N SER A 113 6.00 -4.85 -8.23
CA SER A 113 7.37 -5.38 -8.33
C SER A 113 7.57 -6.22 -9.58
N PHE A 114 6.61 -7.10 -9.89
CA PHE A 114 6.66 -7.92 -11.11
C PHE A 114 6.57 -7.09 -12.40
N ASN A 115 5.77 -6.02 -12.40
CA ASN A 115 5.69 -5.09 -13.51
C ASN A 115 7.04 -4.45 -13.81
N ARG A 116 7.73 -3.97 -12.78
CA ARG A 116 9.06 -3.36 -12.92
C ARG A 116 10.11 -4.37 -13.37
N PHE A 117 10.12 -5.55 -12.75
CA PHE A 117 10.96 -6.66 -13.17
C PHE A 117 10.78 -6.93 -14.69
N SER A 118 9.53 -7.00 -15.14
CA SER A 118 9.20 -7.24 -16.54
C SER A 118 9.68 -6.12 -17.47
N ILE A 119 9.57 -4.85 -17.06
CA ILE A 119 10.05 -3.71 -17.85
C ILE A 119 11.57 -3.75 -18.04
N ILE A 120 12.31 -4.09 -16.97
CA ILE A 120 13.77 -3.99 -16.97
C ILE A 120 14.42 -5.23 -17.61
N ILE A 121 13.91 -6.42 -17.27
CA ILE A 121 14.52 -7.70 -17.66
C ILE A 121 13.82 -8.29 -18.90
N LEU A 122 12.49 -8.22 -18.98
CA LEU A 122 11.69 -8.82 -20.06
C LEU A 122 11.23 -7.80 -21.10
N LYS A 123 12.12 -6.89 -21.52
CA LYS A 123 11.80 -5.76 -22.42
C LYS A 123 11.04 -6.18 -23.69
N GLN A 124 11.47 -7.27 -24.33
CA GLN A 124 10.90 -7.74 -25.60
C GLN A 124 9.46 -8.25 -25.46
N SER A 125 9.16 -8.90 -24.34
CA SER A 125 7.85 -9.55 -24.09
C SER A 125 6.91 -8.70 -23.25
N TYR A 126 7.37 -7.57 -22.72
CA TYR A 126 6.62 -6.71 -21.80
C TYR A 126 5.24 -6.34 -22.35
N HIS A 127 5.19 -5.76 -23.55
CA HIS A 127 3.94 -5.26 -24.13
C HIS A 127 2.93 -6.39 -24.39
N ILE A 128 3.41 -7.54 -24.90
CA ILE A 128 2.58 -8.71 -25.20
C ILE A 128 2.01 -9.30 -23.91
N PHE A 129 2.87 -9.50 -22.91
CA PHE A 129 2.48 -10.08 -21.63
C PHE A 129 1.45 -9.19 -20.91
N TRP A 130 1.76 -7.91 -20.76
CA TRP A 130 0.89 -7.00 -19.99
C TRP A 130 -0.41 -6.69 -20.72
N ASN A 131 -0.45 -6.59 -22.05
CA ASN A 131 -1.75 -6.40 -22.72
C ASN A 131 -2.65 -7.64 -22.65
N LYS A 132 -2.07 -8.85 -22.69
CA LYS A 132 -2.84 -10.09 -22.66
C LYS A 132 -3.31 -10.44 -21.24
N TYR A 133 -2.42 -10.36 -20.25
CA TYR A 133 -2.66 -10.90 -18.91
C TYR A 133 -3.07 -9.87 -17.86
N PHE A 134 -2.96 -8.56 -18.12
CA PHE A 134 -3.24 -7.53 -17.11
C PHE A 134 -4.63 -7.64 -16.50
N ARG A 135 -5.67 -7.89 -17.30
CA ARG A 135 -7.06 -8.00 -16.79
C ARG A 135 -7.21 -9.19 -15.83
N TYR A 136 -6.63 -10.34 -16.18
CA TYR A 136 -6.67 -11.54 -15.35
C TYR A 136 -5.88 -11.35 -14.05
N LEU A 137 -4.74 -10.67 -14.13
CA LEU A 137 -3.91 -10.36 -12.98
C LEU A 137 -4.64 -9.43 -12.01
N ILE A 138 -5.24 -8.34 -12.49
CA ILE A 138 -6.03 -7.44 -11.64
C ILE A 138 -7.24 -8.14 -11.05
N PHE A 139 -7.95 -8.95 -11.85
CA PHE A 139 -9.08 -9.74 -11.36
C PHE A 139 -8.63 -10.66 -10.22
N GLY A 140 -7.55 -11.43 -10.42
CA GLY A 140 -6.99 -12.31 -9.39
C GLY A 140 -6.59 -11.57 -8.12
N ILE A 141 -5.97 -10.39 -8.23
CA ILE A 141 -5.59 -9.56 -7.07
C ILE A 141 -6.80 -9.11 -6.27
N LEU A 142 -7.92 -8.78 -6.92
CA LEU A 142 -9.13 -8.30 -6.24
C LEU A 142 -9.99 -9.45 -5.71
N THR A 143 -10.02 -10.61 -6.36
CA THR A 143 -10.84 -11.74 -5.93
C THR A 143 -10.17 -12.63 -4.90
N THR A 144 -8.84 -12.79 -4.94
CA THR A 144 -8.12 -13.67 -3.99
C THR A 144 -8.33 -13.24 -2.53
N PRO A 145 -8.26 -11.95 -2.16
CA PRO A 145 -8.56 -11.48 -0.82
C PRO A 145 -9.96 -11.87 -0.33
N ILE A 146 -10.98 -11.87 -1.21
CA ILE A 146 -12.36 -12.27 -0.87
C ILE A 146 -12.38 -13.73 -0.38
N LEU A 147 -11.63 -14.60 -1.05
CA LEU A 147 -11.46 -16.01 -0.67
C LEU A 147 -10.63 -16.22 0.59
N LEU A 148 -9.99 -15.18 1.13
CA LEU A 148 -9.18 -15.26 2.35
C LEU A 148 -9.90 -14.67 3.55
N VAL A 149 -10.76 -13.67 3.34
CA VAL A 149 -11.55 -13.02 4.40
C VAL A 149 -12.81 -13.81 4.78
N TRP A 150 -13.21 -14.82 4.00
CA TRP A 150 -14.39 -15.66 4.29
C TRP A 150 -14.38 -16.26 5.72
N GLN A 151 -13.19 -16.54 6.26
CA GLN A 151 -13.03 -17.05 7.63
C GLN A 151 -13.62 -16.11 8.69
N PHE A 152 -13.64 -14.80 8.45
CA PHE A 152 -14.25 -13.83 9.36
C PHE A 152 -15.77 -13.81 9.22
N ILE A 153 -16.32 -14.12 8.05
CA ILE A 153 -17.78 -14.17 7.84
C ILE A 153 -18.41 -15.31 8.64
N ILE A 154 -17.72 -16.46 8.70
CA ILE A 154 -18.17 -17.63 9.46
C ILE A 154 -17.88 -17.48 10.95
N SER A 155 -16.85 -16.70 11.29
CA SER A 155 -16.50 -16.44 12.68
C SER A 155 -17.37 -15.33 13.25
N ASN A 156 -17.95 -15.52 14.42
CA ASN A 156 -18.75 -14.49 15.07
C ASN A 156 -17.82 -13.41 15.66
N VAL A 157 -17.45 -12.40 14.86
CA VAL A 157 -16.52 -11.33 15.25
C VAL A 157 -17.11 -10.49 16.38
N ARG A 158 -16.28 -10.16 17.37
CA ARG A 158 -16.66 -9.40 18.56
C ARG A 158 -15.74 -8.22 18.79
N ILE A 159 -16.29 -7.15 19.35
CA ILE A 159 -15.53 -6.05 19.91
C ILE A 159 -15.23 -6.42 21.37
N TYR A 160 -13.97 -6.76 21.65
CA TYR A 160 -13.51 -7.00 23.02
C TYR A 160 -13.27 -5.67 23.71
N ILE A 161 -13.82 -5.53 24.91
CA ILE A 161 -13.54 -4.41 25.82
C ILE A 161 -12.47 -4.91 26.79
N PHE A 162 -11.28 -4.31 26.74
CA PHE A 162 -10.23 -4.58 27.71
C PHE A 162 -10.38 -3.63 28.90
N ASP A 163 -11.06 -4.09 29.94
CA ASP A 163 -11.21 -3.35 31.19
C ASP A 163 -10.11 -3.79 32.17
N ASP A 164 -9.09 -2.96 32.36
CA ASP A 164 -7.97 -3.23 33.26
C ASP A 164 -8.26 -2.53 34.60
N ASN A 165 -8.96 -3.25 35.50
CA ASN A 165 -9.11 -2.98 36.93
C ASN A 165 -9.15 -1.48 37.37
N ASN A 166 -10.32 -0.85 37.25
CA ASN A 166 -10.69 0.44 37.88
C ASN A 166 -10.06 1.73 37.32
N GLU A 167 -9.26 1.69 36.27
CA GLU A 167 -8.99 2.89 35.47
C GLU A 167 -9.71 2.74 34.13
N SER A 168 -10.70 3.60 33.92
CA SER A 168 -11.56 3.73 32.74
C SER A 168 -10.77 4.05 31.46
N MET A 169 -9.89 3.15 31.06
CA MET A 169 -9.10 3.19 29.83
C MET A 169 -9.39 1.93 29.02
N GLY A 170 -10.69 1.63 28.88
CA GLY A 170 -11.21 0.50 28.13
C GLY A 170 -10.79 0.58 26.66
N TYR A 171 -9.85 -0.26 26.24
CA TYR A 171 -9.51 -0.38 24.83
C TYR A 171 -10.47 -1.34 24.15
N HIS A 172 -11.04 -0.92 23.01
CA HIS A 172 -11.87 -1.78 22.19
C HIS A 172 -11.05 -2.37 21.06
N LEU A 173 -11.09 -3.69 20.90
CA LEU A 173 -10.40 -4.37 19.80
C LEU A 173 -11.34 -5.36 19.11
N MET A 174 -11.44 -5.25 17.79
CA MET A 174 -12.19 -6.23 17.01
C MET A 174 -11.37 -7.50 16.87
N ASP A 175 -11.89 -8.59 17.41
CA ASP A 175 -11.28 -9.89 17.26
C ASP A 175 -12.31 -11.01 17.20
N PHE A 176 -11.87 -12.21 16.88
CA PHE A 176 -12.73 -13.38 16.81
C PHE A 176 -11.95 -14.59 17.26
N ASP A 177 -12.65 -15.59 17.77
CA ASP A 177 -12.08 -16.91 18.02
C ASP A 177 -12.15 -17.72 16.72
N PRO A 178 -11.05 -17.87 15.97
CA PRO A 178 -11.07 -18.67 14.75
C PRO A 178 -11.37 -20.13 15.06
N PRO A 179 -12.02 -20.86 14.13
CA PRO A 179 -11.98 -22.32 14.12
C PRO A 179 -10.52 -22.80 14.21
N LYS A 180 -10.24 -23.88 14.95
CA LYS A 180 -8.86 -24.39 15.19
C LYS A 180 -8.02 -24.59 13.91
N TRP A 181 -8.67 -24.84 12.78
CA TRP A 181 -8.06 -25.05 11.46
C TRP A 181 -7.83 -23.75 10.67
N ALA A 182 -8.51 -22.65 11.00
CA ALA A 182 -8.44 -21.34 10.34
C ALA A 182 -7.67 -20.31 11.19
N ASN A 183 -6.48 -20.67 11.66
CA ASN A 183 -5.67 -19.74 12.46
C ASN A 183 -5.26 -18.52 11.59
N LYS A 184 -5.85 -17.35 11.88
CA LYS A 184 -5.63 -16.10 11.15
C LYS A 184 -4.15 -15.75 10.99
N GLY A 185 -3.36 -16.05 12.03
CA GLY A 185 -1.92 -15.79 12.04
C GLY A 185 -1.20 -16.62 10.99
N LYS A 186 -1.55 -17.90 10.82
CA LYS A 186 -0.91 -18.79 9.84
C LYS A 186 -1.23 -18.38 8.41
N VAL A 187 -2.49 -18.07 8.12
CA VAL A 187 -2.91 -17.63 6.77
C VAL A 187 -2.23 -16.32 6.41
N MET A 188 -2.24 -15.35 7.33
CA MET A 188 -1.59 -14.07 7.14
C MET A 188 -0.08 -14.22 6.94
N ILE A 189 0.62 -14.91 7.85
CA ILE A 189 2.07 -15.16 7.72
C ILE A 189 2.37 -15.87 6.41
N GLY A 190 1.57 -16.86 5.99
CA GLY A 190 1.77 -17.59 4.75
C GLY A 190 1.72 -16.68 3.50
N ILE A 191 0.66 -15.88 3.37
CA ILE A 191 0.53 -14.96 2.23
C ILE A 191 1.66 -13.94 2.23
N TYR A 192 1.93 -13.32 3.38
CA TYR A 192 2.98 -12.33 3.52
C TYR A 192 4.36 -12.90 3.22
N ALA A 193 4.67 -14.10 3.71
CA ALA A 193 5.94 -14.75 3.42
C ALA A 193 6.10 -15.01 1.92
N VAL A 194 5.06 -15.53 1.26
CA VAL A 194 5.10 -15.80 -0.18
C VAL A 194 5.25 -14.52 -1.00
N THR A 195 4.43 -13.50 -0.74
CA THR A 195 4.51 -12.22 -1.46
C THR A 195 5.81 -11.49 -1.18
N ALA A 196 6.32 -11.56 0.06
CA ALA A 196 7.59 -10.96 0.44
C ALA A 196 8.78 -11.63 -0.24
N ILE A 197 8.86 -12.97 -0.21
CA ILE A 197 9.95 -13.71 -0.86
C ILE A 197 9.96 -13.41 -2.36
N LEU A 198 8.80 -13.46 -3.03
CA LEU A 198 8.70 -13.14 -4.45
C LEU A 198 9.15 -11.71 -4.75
N SER A 199 8.67 -10.75 -3.97
CA SER A 199 9.03 -9.33 -4.14
C SER A 199 10.52 -9.11 -3.92
N ILE A 200 11.12 -9.68 -2.87
CA ILE A 200 12.57 -9.60 -2.61
C ILE A 200 13.33 -10.15 -3.81
N ILE A 201 13.01 -11.35 -4.29
CA ILE A 201 13.69 -11.96 -5.43
C ILE A 201 13.60 -11.05 -6.66
N MET A 202 12.40 -10.62 -7.03
CA MET A 202 12.18 -9.76 -8.20
C MET A 202 12.94 -8.44 -8.09
N ASN A 203 12.88 -7.81 -6.92
CA ASN A 203 13.51 -6.53 -6.67
C ASN A 203 15.04 -6.63 -6.62
N SER A 204 15.60 -7.66 -5.99
CA SER A 204 17.04 -7.93 -5.97
C SER A 204 17.59 -8.17 -7.36
N VAL A 205 16.93 -9.00 -8.17
CA VAL A 205 17.36 -9.24 -9.56
C VAL A 205 17.27 -7.95 -10.38
N THR A 206 16.19 -7.17 -10.21
CA THR A 206 16.02 -5.88 -10.86
C THR A 206 17.15 -4.90 -10.50
N LEU A 207 17.53 -4.83 -9.22
CA LEU A 207 18.62 -3.98 -8.75
C LEU A 207 19.96 -4.37 -9.38
N VAL A 208 20.30 -5.67 -9.39
CA VAL A 208 21.54 -6.16 -9.99
C VAL A 208 21.61 -5.78 -11.47
N PHE A 209 20.52 -5.95 -12.22
CA PHE A 209 20.44 -5.55 -13.62
C PHE A 209 20.56 -4.04 -13.81
N LEU A 210 19.93 -3.23 -12.96
CA LEU A 210 20.03 -1.77 -12.99
C LEU A 210 21.46 -1.29 -12.71
N VAL A 211 22.11 -1.81 -11.67
CA VAL A 211 23.49 -1.45 -11.31
C VAL A 211 24.46 -1.87 -12.42
N LYS A 212 24.32 -3.09 -12.94
CA LYS A 212 25.15 -3.59 -14.04
C LYS A 212 25.00 -2.71 -15.28
N ASN A 213 23.77 -2.37 -15.67
CA ASN A 213 23.52 -1.52 -16.83
C ASN A 213 23.99 -0.07 -16.59
N SER A 214 23.77 0.49 -15.40
CA SER A 214 24.26 1.83 -15.03
C SER A 214 25.78 1.94 -15.12
N ASN A 215 26.51 0.92 -14.67
CA ASN A 215 27.97 0.91 -14.74
C ASN A 215 28.48 0.77 -16.19
N ILE A 216 27.76 0.02 -17.03
CA ILE A 216 28.07 -0.08 -18.47
C ILE A 216 27.82 1.26 -19.17
N THR A 217 26.74 1.98 -18.84
CA THR A 217 26.44 3.29 -19.44
C THR A 217 27.43 4.36 -18.98
N LYS A 218 27.79 4.40 -17.68
CA LYS A 218 28.82 5.32 -17.16
C LYS A 218 30.18 5.13 -17.83
N ASN A 219 30.53 3.91 -18.23
CA ASN A 219 31.77 3.62 -18.94
C ASN A 219 31.70 3.91 -20.46
N LYS A 220 30.50 4.17 -21.02
CA LYS A 220 30.29 4.41 -22.46
C LYS A 220 29.88 5.84 -22.81
N SER A 221 29.41 6.66 -21.88
CA SER A 221 28.95 8.02 -22.17
C SER A 221 29.69 9.08 -21.34
N SER A 222 30.64 9.76 -21.98
CA SER A 222 31.05 11.14 -21.67
C SER A 222 30.00 12.18 -22.15
N ASP A 223 28.82 11.73 -22.59
CA ASP A 223 27.74 12.59 -23.06
C ASP A 223 26.76 12.95 -21.94
N LYS A 224 26.69 14.26 -21.67
CA LYS A 224 26.05 14.94 -20.53
C LYS A 224 24.51 14.84 -20.44
N ASN A 225 23.84 13.98 -21.20
CA ASN A 225 22.37 14.06 -21.37
C ASN A 225 21.55 12.83 -20.93
N ASP A 226 22.14 11.84 -20.25
CA ASP A 226 21.39 10.65 -19.80
C ASP A 226 20.77 10.80 -18.39
N ASP A 227 19.84 11.76 -18.25
CA ASP A 227 19.04 12.02 -17.04
C ASP A 227 18.01 10.91 -16.71
N SER A 228 17.99 9.81 -17.50
CA SER A 228 17.05 8.69 -17.34
C SER A 228 17.43 7.70 -16.24
N SER A 229 18.70 7.69 -15.82
CA SER A 229 19.23 6.80 -14.78
C SER A 229 18.79 7.14 -13.34
N PRO A 230 18.89 8.41 -12.85
CA PRO A 230 18.58 8.73 -11.46
C PRO A 230 17.11 8.55 -11.10
N ASN A 231 16.19 8.87 -12.01
CA ASN A 231 14.75 8.77 -11.73
C ASN A 231 14.29 7.29 -11.62
N ASN A 232 14.90 6.38 -12.40
CA ASN A 232 14.60 4.94 -12.32
C ASN A 232 15.07 4.34 -10.97
N ILE A 233 16.25 4.76 -10.50
CA ILE A 233 16.81 4.32 -9.21
C ILE A 233 15.99 4.87 -8.05
N ARG A 234 15.60 6.15 -8.09
CA ARG A 234 14.74 6.78 -7.07
C ARG A 234 13.38 6.09 -6.93
N PHE A 235 12.76 5.80 -8.07
CA PHE A 235 11.49 5.09 -8.13
C PHE A 235 11.62 3.63 -7.64
N PHE A 236 12.76 2.98 -7.91
CA PHE A 236 13.10 1.67 -7.35
C PHE A 236 13.20 1.72 -5.82
N ILE A 237 13.96 2.67 -5.27
CA ILE A 237 14.15 2.86 -3.82
C ILE A 237 12.81 3.08 -3.10
N CYS A 238 11.90 3.88 -3.65
CA CYS A 238 10.60 4.14 -3.00
C CYS A 238 9.71 2.90 -2.86
N ILE A 239 9.66 2.03 -3.87
CA ILE A 239 8.90 0.77 -3.71
C ILE A 239 9.65 -0.20 -2.82
N MET A 240 10.99 -0.18 -2.78
CA MET A 240 11.70 -0.93 -1.74
C MET A 240 11.29 -0.45 -0.36
N MET A 241 11.20 0.86 -0.13
CA MET A 241 10.77 1.41 1.15
C MET A 241 9.32 1.04 1.48
N SER A 242 8.41 1.11 0.49
CA SER A 242 7.01 0.68 0.66
C SER A 242 6.93 -0.81 1.01
N PHE A 243 7.70 -1.63 0.29
CA PHE A 243 7.79 -3.06 0.51
C PHE A 243 8.38 -3.42 1.88
N VAL A 244 9.42 -2.72 2.32
CA VAL A 244 10.04 -2.89 3.64
C VAL A 244 9.05 -2.51 4.74
N ALA A 245 8.35 -1.37 4.61
CA ALA A 245 7.34 -0.95 5.59
C ALA A 245 6.21 -1.99 5.73
N GLU A 246 5.72 -2.53 4.62
CA GLU A 246 4.71 -3.59 4.62
C GLU A 246 5.21 -4.92 5.19
N SER A 247 6.45 -5.29 4.86
CA SER A 247 7.11 -6.49 5.42
C SER A 247 7.31 -6.36 6.93
N MET A 248 7.70 -5.18 7.41
CA MET A 248 7.81 -4.91 8.85
C MET A 248 6.47 -5.03 9.56
N THR A 249 5.39 -4.54 8.94
CA THR A 249 4.01 -4.71 9.47
C THR A 249 3.67 -6.20 9.64
N ALA A 250 4.02 -7.02 8.66
CA ALA A 250 3.81 -8.46 8.69
C ALA A 250 4.58 -9.15 9.81
N VAL A 251 5.86 -8.79 9.98
CA VAL A 251 6.73 -9.35 11.02
C VAL A 251 6.20 -8.99 12.40
N ILE A 252 5.82 -7.73 12.62
CA ILE A 252 5.26 -7.27 13.90
C ILE A 252 3.96 -8.02 14.21
N GLN A 253 3.07 -8.17 13.22
CA GLN A 253 1.83 -8.93 13.40
C GLN A 253 2.08 -10.43 13.65
N GLY A 254 3.09 -11.02 12.99
CA GLY A 254 3.52 -12.39 13.24
C GLY A 254 4.03 -12.56 14.67
N LEU A 255 4.89 -11.65 15.13
CA LEU A 255 5.38 -11.60 16.50
C LEU A 255 4.24 -11.45 17.51
N MET A 256 3.28 -10.55 17.25
CA MET A 256 2.09 -10.40 18.10
C MET A 256 1.29 -11.69 18.20
N ASN A 257 1.08 -12.41 17.10
CA ASN A 257 0.38 -13.69 17.13
C ASN A 257 1.13 -14.79 17.90
N VAL A 258 2.48 -14.79 17.88
CA VAL A 258 3.30 -15.73 18.65
C VAL A 258 3.31 -15.36 20.14
N ILE A 259 3.49 -14.08 20.46
CA ILE A 259 3.54 -13.56 21.84
C ILE A 259 2.19 -13.73 22.55
N ARG A 260 1.08 -13.62 21.82
CA ARG A 260 -0.28 -13.79 22.34
C ARG A 260 -0.57 -15.19 22.89
N TYR A 261 0.20 -16.21 22.50
CA TYR A 261 0.15 -17.53 23.12
C TYR A 261 0.91 -17.64 24.45
N GLY A 262 1.70 -16.62 24.83
CA GLY A 262 2.62 -16.68 25.97
C GLY A 262 2.25 -15.78 27.15
N THR A 263 1.95 -14.49 26.92
CA THR A 263 1.71 -13.49 27.98
C THR A 263 1.09 -12.22 27.39
N CYS A 264 0.48 -11.39 28.25
CA CYS A 264 -0.23 -10.15 27.92
C CYS A 264 0.37 -9.37 26.73
N THR A 265 -0.49 -9.09 25.73
CA THR A 265 -0.18 -8.33 24.52
C THR A 265 0.55 -7.02 24.87
N ASN A 266 1.78 -6.85 24.40
CA ASN A 266 2.57 -5.64 24.67
C ASN A 266 1.95 -4.45 23.91
N PRO A 267 1.40 -3.43 24.59
CA PRO A 267 0.73 -2.29 23.95
C PRO A 267 1.66 -1.51 23.01
N TYR A 268 2.96 -1.47 23.29
CA TYR A 268 3.94 -0.80 22.43
C TYR A 268 4.07 -1.49 21.06
N LEU A 269 3.94 -2.81 21.00
CA LEU A 269 3.97 -3.55 19.73
C LEU A 269 2.72 -3.27 18.89
N TYR A 270 1.56 -3.12 19.54
CA TYR A 270 0.31 -2.77 18.86
C TYR A 270 0.36 -1.35 18.28
N THR A 271 0.78 -0.36 19.08
CA THR A 271 0.94 1.03 18.62
C THR A 271 1.98 1.12 17.50
N LEU A 272 3.11 0.41 17.64
CA LEU A 272 4.13 0.35 16.60
C LEU A 272 3.58 -0.27 15.30
N GLN A 273 2.74 -1.30 15.41
CA GLN A 273 2.10 -1.90 14.24
C GLN A 273 1.19 -0.90 13.52
N VAL A 274 0.34 -0.18 14.25
CA VAL A 274 -0.55 0.83 13.65
C VAL A 274 0.29 1.89 12.94
N LEU A 275 1.33 2.41 13.58
CA LEU A 275 2.28 3.36 12.98
C LEU A 275 2.92 2.83 11.69
N VAL A 276 3.48 1.61 11.72
CA VAL A 276 4.15 1.04 10.54
C VAL A 276 3.14 0.81 9.41
N SER A 277 1.92 0.39 9.74
CA SER A 277 0.83 0.20 8.78
C SER A 277 0.38 1.52 8.14
N GLU A 278 0.38 2.61 8.92
CA GLU A 278 0.10 3.96 8.42
C GLU A 278 1.21 4.46 7.51
N PHE A 279 2.48 4.26 7.85
CA PHE A 279 3.58 4.61 6.94
C PHE A 279 3.52 3.83 5.62
N ALA A 280 3.22 2.53 5.71
CA ALA A 280 3.07 1.67 4.54
C ALA A 280 1.92 2.13 3.64
N THR A 281 0.78 2.51 4.21
CA THR A 281 -0.38 2.94 3.45
C THR A 281 -0.30 4.37 2.99
N LEU A 282 0.24 5.30 3.78
CA LEU A 282 0.26 6.71 3.42
C LEU A 282 1.39 7.05 2.45
N GLY A 283 2.49 6.30 2.45
CA GLY A 283 3.68 6.58 1.63
C GLY A 283 3.49 6.60 0.10
N PRO A 284 2.75 5.67 -0.54
CA PRO A 284 2.74 5.50 -1.99
C PRO A 284 2.42 6.75 -2.84
N PRO A 285 1.41 7.58 -2.52
CA PRO A 285 1.15 8.83 -3.23
C PRO A 285 2.29 9.84 -3.14
N TRP A 286 2.87 9.98 -1.94
CA TRP A 286 4.00 10.87 -1.71
C TRP A 286 5.23 10.42 -2.50
N TYR A 287 5.48 9.12 -2.57
CA TYR A 287 6.56 8.59 -3.38
C TYR A 287 6.38 8.90 -4.86
N LEU A 288 5.17 8.75 -5.41
CA LEU A 288 4.92 9.14 -6.80
C LEU A 288 5.07 10.64 -7.04
N PHE A 289 4.51 11.45 -6.15
CA PHE A 289 4.59 12.91 -6.23
C PHE A 289 6.04 13.39 -6.18
N LEU A 290 6.88 12.82 -5.32
CA LEU A 290 8.28 13.22 -5.17
C LEU A 290 9.16 12.78 -6.34
N MET A 291 8.80 11.68 -7.03
CA MET A 291 9.72 11.02 -7.98
C MET A 291 9.35 11.19 -9.44
N SER A 292 8.09 11.48 -9.77
CA SER A 292 7.68 11.75 -11.16
C SER A 292 7.54 13.25 -11.35
N ASP A 293 8.51 13.87 -12.03
CA ASP A 293 8.48 15.30 -12.35
C ASP A 293 7.26 15.69 -13.18
N GLU A 294 6.84 14.79 -14.07
CA GLU A 294 5.66 14.94 -14.92
C GLU A 294 4.38 14.90 -14.09
N LEU A 295 4.20 13.86 -13.28
CA LEU A 295 3.04 13.74 -12.40
C LEU A 295 3.00 14.91 -11.41
N ARG A 296 4.13 15.28 -10.82
CA ARG A 296 4.23 16.42 -9.90
C ARG A 296 3.80 17.72 -10.57
N ARG A 297 4.24 17.97 -11.81
CA ARG A 297 3.86 19.15 -12.57
C ARG A 297 2.36 19.17 -12.86
N ASP A 298 1.80 18.04 -13.28
CA ASP A 298 0.38 17.92 -13.60
C ASP A 298 -0.51 18.01 -12.33
N MET A 299 -0.05 17.43 -11.22
CA MET A 299 -0.69 17.55 -9.90
C MET A 299 -0.68 18.99 -9.41
N MET A 300 0.47 19.68 -9.45
CA MET A 300 0.58 21.07 -9.04
C MET A 300 -0.20 22.01 -9.96
N GLY A 301 -0.25 21.73 -11.26
CA GLY A 301 -1.08 22.47 -12.21
C GLY A 301 -2.58 22.32 -11.89
N THR A 302 -3.02 21.11 -11.54
CA THR A 302 -4.39 20.83 -11.12
C THR A 302 -4.74 21.55 -9.81
N ILE A 303 -3.86 21.51 -8.80
CA ILE A 303 -4.05 22.20 -7.52
C ILE A 303 -4.14 23.72 -7.70
N ARG A 304 -3.33 24.28 -8.60
CA ARG A 304 -3.29 25.74 -8.86
C ARG A 304 -4.46 26.23 -9.73
N GLY A 305 -5.36 25.35 -10.17
CA GLY A 305 -6.48 25.71 -11.06
C GLY A 305 -6.03 26.30 -12.40
N GLN A 306 -4.77 26.07 -12.80
CA GLN A 306 -4.24 26.60 -14.05
C GLN A 306 -4.84 25.82 -15.23
N ALA A 307 -5.40 26.54 -16.20
CA ALA A 307 -5.79 25.96 -17.49
C ALA A 307 -4.55 25.29 -18.07
N ILE A 308 -4.61 23.95 -18.11
CA ILE A 308 -3.46 23.11 -18.36
C ILE A 308 -2.95 23.44 -19.77
N SER A 309 -1.80 24.11 -19.86
CA SER A 309 -1.28 24.52 -21.15
C SER A 309 -0.95 23.26 -21.95
N LYS A 310 -1.25 23.28 -23.25
CA LYS A 310 -0.86 22.23 -24.19
C LYS A 310 0.67 22.21 -24.25
N VAL A 311 1.32 21.60 -23.27
CA VAL A 311 2.76 21.36 -23.31
C VAL A 311 2.98 20.29 -24.37
N ASN A 312 3.69 20.65 -25.44
CA ASN A 312 4.20 19.70 -26.42
C ASN A 312 5.00 18.63 -25.70
N VAL A 313 4.53 17.40 -25.85
CA VAL A 313 4.94 16.26 -25.07
C VAL A 313 6.24 15.69 -25.62
N THR A 314 7.34 15.91 -24.90
CA THR A 314 8.32 14.85 -24.68
C THR A 314 7.64 13.83 -23.79
N GLN A 315 7.19 12.72 -24.39
CA GLN A 315 6.58 11.62 -23.65
C GLN A 315 7.57 11.17 -22.57
N SER A 316 7.05 10.71 -21.42
CA SER A 316 7.85 10.16 -20.33
C SER A 316 8.92 9.21 -20.85
N ARG A 317 10.16 9.71 -21.01
CA ARG A 317 11.26 8.97 -21.66
C ARG A 317 11.58 7.69 -20.92
N MET A 318 11.23 7.63 -19.63
CA MET A 318 11.35 6.44 -18.78
C MET A 318 10.52 5.25 -19.29
N PHE A 319 9.38 5.49 -19.93
CA PHE A 319 8.50 4.44 -20.49
C PHE A 319 8.44 4.44 -22.02
N THR A 320 8.96 5.47 -22.69
CA THR A 320 8.87 5.61 -24.17
C THR A 320 10.13 5.31 -24.93
N VAL A 321 11.32 5.36 -24.32
CA VAL A 321 12.58 4.96 -24.99
C VAL A 321 12.56 3.48 -25.43
N VAL A 322 11.71 2.66 -24.80
CA VAL A 322 11.49 1.27 -25.24
C VAL A 322 10.53 1.18 -26.45
N SER A 323 9.60 2.14 -26.61
CA SER A 323 8.60 2.14 -27.68
C SER A 323 9.11 2.68 -29.02
N GLU A 324 10.03 3.66 -29.03
CA GLU A 324 10.52 4.27 -30.28
C GLU A 324 11.56 3.42 -30.99
N ARG A 325 12.42 2.68 -30.27
CA ARG A 325 13.40 1.77 -30.88
C ARG A 325 12.78 0.54 -31.57
N GLN A 326 11.55 0.17 -31.21
CA GLN A 326 10.84 -0.96 -31.82
C GLN A 326 10.05 -0.58 -33.08
N ARG A 327 9.68 0.71 -33.24
CA ARG A 327 9.08 1.19 -34.51
C ARG A 327 10.10 1.43 -35.62
N SER A 328 11.38 1.50 -35.29
CA SER A 328 12.45 1.61 -36.29
C SER A 328 13.05 0.25 -36.69
N THR A 329 12.52 -0.86 -36.17
CA THR A 329 13.02 -2.23 -36.41
C THR A 329 11.93 -3.22 -36.86
N LEU A 330 10.72 -2.72 -37.10
CA LEU A 330 9.64 -3.36 -37.87
C LEU A 330 9.35 -2.44 -39.06
#